data_AF-A0A537V8J5-F1
#
_entry.id   AF-A0A537V8J5-F1
#
_cell.length_a   1.000
_cell.length_b   1.000
_cell.length_c   1.000
_cell.angle_alpha   90.00
_cell.angle_beta   90.00
_cell.angle_gamma   90.00
#
_symmetry.space_group_name_H-M   'P 1'
#
loop_
_entity.id
_entity.type
_entity.pdbx_description
1 polymer ?
#
loop_
_entity_poly.entity_id
_entity_poly.type
_entity_poly.pdbx_seq_one_letter_code
_entity_poly.pdbx_strand_id
1 'polypeptide(L)'
;MKSLVIAGLLSALMIGRANAQVYYTYPEWDRLSDQARTMYIAGAYDSLVSISSPDTASISRHYSKCVSGRVPIEQLAKNVRTFVAARPDLQKKPVQVGLINYLIELCGAPPN
;
A
#
# COMPACT_ATOMS: atom_id res chain seq x y z
N MET A 1 21.97 37.66 16.45
CA MET A 1 22.45 36.32 16.85
C MET A 1 21.34 35.39 17.37
N LYS A 2 20.36 35.86 18.15
CA LYS A 2 19.25 35.00 18.65
C LYS A 2 18.30 34.46 17.56
N SER A 3 17.99 35.25 16.52
CA SER A 3 17.04 34.84 15.46
C SER A 3 17.56 33.79 14.48
N LEU A 4 18.89 33.67 14.31
CA LEU A 4 19.50 32.70 13.41
C LEU A 4 19.48 31.27 13.99
N VAL A 5 19.46 31.14 15.32
CA VAL A 5 19.43 29.84 16.01
C VAL A 5 18.05 29.19 15.90
N ILE A 6 16.98 29.99 15.92
CA ILE A 6 15.59 29.51 15.88
C ILE A 6 15.24 28.96 14.49
N ALA A 7 15.71 29.60 13.43
CA ALA A 7 15.49 29.13 12.05
C ALA A 7 16.20 27.80 11.74
N GLY A 8 17.38 27.57 12.34
CA GLY A 8 18.12 26.31 12.20
C GLY A 8 17.42 25.13 12.88
N LEU A 9 16.82 25.35 14.05
CA LEU A 9 16.09 24.32 14.81
C LEU A 9 14.80 23.86 14.11
N LEU A 10 14.07 24.77 13.46
CA LEU A 10 12.85 24.43 12.71
C LEU A 10 13.14 23.63 11.43
N SER A 11 14.29 23.86 10.79
CA SER A 11 14.69 23.15 9.57
C SER A 11 15.09 21.69 9.83
N ALA A 12 15.62 21.39 11.03
CA ALA A 12 16.03 20.03 11.41
C ALA A 12 14.84 19.09 11.72
N LEU A 13 13.67 19.64 12.09
CA LEU A 13 12.44 18.87 12.33
C LEU A 13 11.78 18.37 11.03
N MET A 14 12.14 18.95 9.88
CA MET A 14 11.57 18.62 8.57
C MET A 14 12.38 17.56 7.80
N ILE A 15 13.39 16.95 8.42
CA ILE A 15 13.98 15.69 7.92
C ILE A 15 13.00 14.57 8.24
N GLY A 16 11.82 14.65 7.61
CA GLY A 16 10.85 13.57 7.58
C GLY A 16 11.58 12.33 7.07
N ARG A 17 11.42 11.23 7.80
CA ARG A 17 11.99 9.94 7.41
C ARG A 17 11.49 9.66 6.00
N ALA A 18 12.36 9.82 5.01
CA ALA A 18 12.16 9.22 3.71
C ALA A 18 12.03 7.73 3.99
N ASN A 19 10.81 7.21 3.98
CA ASN A 19 10.57 5.80 4.16
C ASN A 19 11.28 5.15 2.96
N ALA A 20 12.42 4.51 3.19
CA ALA A 20 12.93 3.47 2.31
C ALA A 20 11.73 2.57 1.94
N GLN A 21 11.68 1.99 0.74
CA GLN A 21 10.61 1.03 0.40
C GLN A 21 10.67 -0.15 1.38
N VAL A 22 10.02 -0.02 2.54
CA VAL A 22 9.94 -1.05 3.57
C VAL A 22 8.81 -1.95 3.12
N TYR A 23 9.17 -3.11 2.60
CA TYR A 23 8.21 -4.17 2.30
C TYR A 23 7.88 -4.89 3.61
N TYR A 24 6.75 -4.54 4.22
CA TYR A 24 6.29 -5.24 5.41
C TYR A 24 5.76 -6.63 5.06
N THR A 25 6.11 -7.61 5.88
CA THR A 25 5.32 -8.84 6.01
C THR A 25 3.97 -8.53 6.66
N TYR A 26 2.99 -9.44 6.55
CA TYR A 26 1.69 -9.22 7.17
C TYR A 26 1.75 -8.91 8.69
N PRO A 27 2.49 -9.67 9.54
CA PRO A 27 2.56 -9.38 10.98
C PRO A 27 3.21 -8.03 11.30
N GLU A 28 4.13 -7.54 10.47
CA GLU A 28 4.75 -6.23 10.67
C GLU A 28 3.76 -5.11 10.32
N TRP A 29 3.05 -5.25 9.21
CA TRP A 29 2.03 -4.31 8.78
C TRP A 29 0.80 -4.32 9.72
N ASP A 30 0.36 -5.48 10.19
CA ASP A 30 -0.82 -5.61 11.05
C ASP A 30 -0.64 -4.87 12.39
N ARG A 31 0.60 -4.78 12.89
CA ARG A 31 0.96 -4.04 14.12
C ARG A 31 0.97 -2.51 13.97
N LEU A 32 0.91 -2.00 12.74
CA LEU A 32 0.85 -0.54 12.51
C LEU A 32 -0.49 0.04 12.99
N SER A 33 -0.59 1.37 13.05
CA SER A 33 -1.89 2.02 13.24
C SER A 33 -2.80 1.80 12.03
N ASP A 34 -4.12 1.90 12.22
CA ASP A 34 -5.11 1.80 11.14
C ASP A 34 -4.81 2.76 9.97
N GLN A 35 -4.41 3.99 10.31
CA GLN A 35 -4.02 5.00 9.33
C GLN A 35 -2.77 4.57 8.56
N ALA A 36 -1.72 4.12 9.24
CA ALA A 36 -0.49 3.67 8.60
C ALA A 36 -0.71 2.44 7.71
N ARG A 37 -1.57 1.51 8.14
CA ARG A 37 -1.97 0.37 7.30
C ARG A 37 -2.69 0.81 6.02
N THR A 38 -3.61 1.75 6.16
CA THR A 38 -4.36 2.31 5.02
C THR A 38 -3.43 3.02 4.04
N MET A 39 -2.53 3.88 4.52
CA MET A 39 -1.56 4.57 3.66
C MET A 39 -0.62 3.59 2.94
N TYR A 40 -0.22 2.51 3.60
CA TYR A 40 0.60 1.48 2.97
C TYR A 40 -0.14 0.78 1.81
N ILE A 41 -1.41 0.40 2.02
CA ILE A 41 -2.23 -0.21 0.97
C ILE A 41 -2.52 0.79 -0.15
N ALA A 42 -2.76 2.06 0.17
CA ALA A 42 -2.90 3.14 -0.82
C ALA A 42 -1.66 3.20 -1.72
N GLY A 43 -0.46 3.33 -1.15
CA GLY A 43 0.77 3.40 -1.94
C GLY A 43 1.03 2.14 -2.77
N ALA A 44 0.75 0.95 -2.22
CA ALA A 44 0.89 -0.31 -2.95
C ALA A 44 -0.10 -0.43 -4.12
N TYR A 45 -1.35 -0.05 -3.91
CA TYR A 45 -2.39 -0.06 -4.94
C TYR A 45 -2.13 1.00 -6.01
N ASP A 46 -1.80 2.24 -5.61
CA ASP A 46 -1.51 3.35 -6.51
C ASP A 46 -0.32 3.02 -7.40
N SER A 47 0.72 2.40 -6.85
CA SER A 47 1.87 1.91 -7.63
C SER A 47 1.44 0.86 -8.66
N LEU A 48 0.62 -0.11 -8.27
CA LEU A 48 0.12 -1.17 -9.15
C LEU A 48 -0.69 -0.62 -10.33
N VAL A 49 -1.50 0.43 -10.10
CA VAL A 49 -2.38 0.97 -11.15
C VAL A 49 -1.78 2.14 -11.92
N SER A 50 -0.79 2.84 -11.36
CA SER A 50 -0.21 4.05 -12.00
C SER A 50 1.14 3.79 -12.67
N ILE A 51 1.90 2.80 -12.22
CA ILE A 51 3.22 2.47 -12.79
C ILE A 51 3.08 1.20 -13.64
N SER A 52 2.98 1.37 -14.96
CA SER A 52 2.87 0.25 -15.90
C SER A 52 3.83 0.37 -17.07
N SER A 53 4.44 -0.75 -17.47
CA SER A 53 5.09 -0.91 -18.77
C SER A 53 4.02 -1.32 -19.81
N PRO A 54 4.35 -1.34 -21.12
CA PRO A 54 3.43 -1.88 -22.13
C PRO A 54 2.89 -3.28 -21.76
N ASP A 55 3.73 -4.13 -21.18
CA ASP A 55 3.39 -5.51 -20.80
C ASP A 55 2.46 -5.58 -19.57
N THR A 56 2.49 -4.59 -18.67
CA THR A 56 1.66 -4.59 -17.45
C THR A 56 0.47 -3.63 -17.52
N ALA A 57 0.32 -2.91 -18.63
CA ALA A 57 -0.74 -1.91 -18.80
C ALA A 57 -2.15 -2.53 -18.79
N SER A 58 -2.31 -3.76 -19.28
CA SER A 58 -3.58 -4.50 -19.22
C SER A 58 -3.96 -4.84 -17.77
N ILE A 59 -2.97 -5.28 -16.98
CA ILE A 59 -3.11 -5.62 -15.55
C ILE A 59 -3.48 -4.38 -14.73
N SER A 60 -2.76 -3.27 -14.92
CA SER A 60 -3.06 -1.99 -14.25
C SER A 60 -4.49 -1.54 -14.53
N ARG A 61 -4.91 -1.54 -15.81
CA ARG A 61 -6.28 -1.15 -16.21
C ARG A 61 -7.35 -2.09 -15.62
N HIS A 62 -7.09 -3.39 -15.56
CA HIS A 62 -8.00 -4.38 -15.00
C HIS A 62 -8.34 -4.05 -13.53
N TYR A 63 -7.31 -3.90 -12.69
CA TYR A 63 -7.52 -3.60 -11.27
C TYR A 63 -8.00 -2.18 -11.02
N SER A 64 -7.55 -1.20 -11.81
CA SER A 64 -8.07 0.18 -11.73
C SER A 64 -9.58 0.22 -11.99
N LYS A 65 -10.06 -0.40 -13.06
CA LYS A 65 -11.49 -0.44 -13.42
C LYS A 65 -12.34 -1.20 -12.40
N CYS A 66 -11.79 -2.26 -11.81
CA CYS A 66 -12.52 -3.06 -10.83
C CYS A 66 -12.75 -2.33 -9.50
N VAL A 67 -11.72 -1.64 -8.99
CA VAL A 67 -11.71 -1.06 -7.64
C VAL A 67 -12.17 0.40 -7.63
N SER A 68 -11.81 1.19 -8.64
CA SER A 68 -12.10 2.63 -8.69
C SER A 68 -13.60 2.91 -8.60
N GLY A 69 -13.99 3.79 -7.69
CA GLY A 69 -15.38 4.16 -7.43
C GLY A 69 -16.24 3.10 -6.72
N ARG A 70 -15.70 1.90 -6.44
CA ARG A 70 -16.43 0.81 -5.78
C ARG A 70 -15.93 0.50 -4.38
N VAL A 71 -14.63 0.58 -4.16
CA VAL A 71 -14.00 0.24 -2.87
C VAL A 71 -13.19 1.43 -2.37
N PRO A 72 -13.65 2.13 -1.32
CA PRO A 72 -12.86 3.14 -0.64
C PRO A 72 -11.54 2.56 -0.11
N ILE A 73 -10.47 3.35 -0.07
CA ILE A 73 -9.13 2.84 0.23
C ILE A 73 -9.02 2.27 1.66
N GLU A 74 -9.72 2.88 2.62
CA GLU A 74 -9.83 2.38 3.99
C GLU A 74 -10.50 1.00 4.02
N GLN A 75 -11.52 0.82 3.17
CA GLN A 75 -12.22 -0.46 3.06
C GLN A 75 -11.35 -1.50 2.36
N LEU A 76 -10.59 -1.11 1.34
CA LEU A 76 -9.62 -1.99 0.68
C LEU A 76 -8.59 -2.51 1.69
N ALA A 77 -8.03 -1.63 2.53
CA ALA A 77 -7.06 -2.03 3.55
C ALA A 77 -7.65 -3.00 4.59
N LYS A 78 -8.88 -2.76 5.04
CA LYS A 78 -9.60 -3.67 5.95
C LYS A 78 -9.86 -5.03 5.29
N ASN A 79 -10.29 -5.03 4.03
CA ASN A 79 -10.58 -6.27 3.31
C ASN A 79 -9.31 -7.10 3.10
N VAL A 80 -8.20 -6.47 2.70
CA VAL A 80 -6.89 -7.14 2.56
C VAL A 80 -6.46 -7.73 3.90
N ARG A 81 -6.61 -6.99 5.00
CA ARG A 81 -6.30 -7.49 6.34
C ARG A 81 -7.09 -8.77 6.67
N THR A 82 -8.42 -8.72 6.53
CA THR A 82 -9.28 -9.88 6.77
C THR A 82 -8.93 -11.05 5.87
N PHE A 83 -8.67 -10.78 4.58
CA PHE A 83 -8.30 -11.79 3.60
C PHE A 83 -6.99 -12.51 3.95
N VAL A 84 -5.95 -11.76 4.34
CA VAL A 84 -4.63 -12.33 4.69
C VAL A 84 -4.65 -13.01 6.05
N ALA A 85 -5.42 -12.50 7.02
CA ALA A 85 -5.57 -13.12 8.34
C ALA A 85 -6.09 -14.56 8.26
N ALA A 86 -6.93 -14.86 7.26
CA ALA A 86 -7.49 -16.19 7.03
C ALA A 86 -6.59 -17.15 6.24
N ARG A 87 -5.41 -16.70 5.77
CA ARG A 87 -4.54 -17.45 4.83
C ARG A 87 -3.13 -17.64 5.37
N PRO A 88 -2.81 -18.81 5.98
CA PRO A 88 -1.50 -19.08 6.58
C PRO A 88 -0.31 -18.96 5.61
N ASP A 89 -0.51 -19.26 4.33
CA ASP A 89 0.50 -19.17 3.26
C ASP A 89 0.92 -17.73 2.96
N LEU A 90 0.05 -16.75 3.24
CA LEU A 90 0.30 -15.33 3.03
C LEU A 90 0.91 -14.63 4.23
N GLN A 91 0.83 -15.22 5.43
CA GLN A 91 1.28 -14.61 6.69
C GLN A 91 2.77 -14.20 6.68
N LYS A 92 3.62 -14.95 5.97
CA LYS A 92 5.07 -14.68 5.91
C LYS A 92 5.49 -13.93 4.64
N LYS A 93 4.54 -13.55 3.79
CA LYS A 93 4.80 -12.88 2.51
C LYS A 93 4.72 -11.36 2.69
N PRO A 94 5.34 -10.58 1.78
CA PRO A 94 5.07 -9.15 1.69
C PRO A 94 3.58 -8.88 1.53
N VAL A 95 3.07 -7.84 2.18
CA VAL A 95 1.64 -7.46 2.13
C VAL A 95 1.16 -7.23 0.70
N GLN A 96 2.03 -6.79 -0.21
CA GLN A 96 1.74 -6.64 -1.64
C GLN A 96 1.26 -7.96 -2.27
N VAL A 97 1.83 -9.09 -1.87
CA VAL A 97 1.38 -10.41 -2.34
C VAL A 97 -0.05 -10.67 -1.86
N GLY A 98 -0.35 -10.33 -0.60
CA GLY A 98 -1.70 -10.40 -0.04
C GLY A 98 -2.70 -9.50 -0.77
N LEU A 99 -2.30 -8.26 -1.08
CA LEU A 99 -3.10 -7.33 -1.87
C LEU A 99 -3.41 -7.89 -3.26
N ILE A 100 -2.40 -8.39 -3.98
CA ILE A 100 -2.61 -8.97 -5.33
C ILE A 100 -3.55 -10.18 -5.26
N ASN A 101 -3.35 -11.09 -4.30
CA ASN A 101 -4.24 -12.24 -4.14
C ASN A 101 -5.69 -11.82 -3.80
N TYR A 102 -5.86 -10.82 -2.95
CA TYR A 102 -7.18 -10.25 -2.68
C TYR A 102 -7.81 -9.64 -3.94
N LEU A 103 -7.04 -8.91 -4.73
CA LEU A 103 -7.53 -8.31 -5.98
C LEU A 103 -7.90 -9.38 -7.02
N ILE A 104 -7.19 -10.52 -7.06
CA ILE A 104 -7.57 -11.65 -7.91
C ILE A 104 -8.92 -12.25 -7.43
N GLU A 105 -9.13 -12.40 -6.13
CA GLU A 105 -10.40 -12.91 -5.60
C GLU A 105 -11.56 -11.93 -5.82
N LEU A 106 -11.30 -10.62 -5.70
CA LEU A 106 -12.31 -9.57 -5.89
C LEU A 106 -12.63 -9.31 -7.37
N CYS A 107 -11.61 -9.26 -8.23
CA CYS A 107 -11.71 -8.75 -9.60
C CYS A 107 -11.56 -9.84 -10.67
N GLY A 108 -11.20 -11.07 -10.28
CA GLY A 108 -10.72 -12.10 -11.19
C GLY A 108 -9.24 -11.92 -11.56
N ALA A 109 -8.65 -12.98 -12.10
CA ALA A 109 -7.30 -12.95 -12.65
C ALA A 109 -7.22 -11.93 -13.80
N PRO A 110 -6.11 -11.16 -13.90
CA PRO A 110 -5.95 -10.19 -14.96
C PRO A 110 -5.74 -10.90 -16.31
N PRO A 111 -6.07 -10.25 -17.44
CA PRO A 111 -5.82 -10.80 -18.76
C PRO A 111 -4.30 -10.95 -19.01
N ASN A 112 -3.92 -12.06 -19.67
CA ASN A 112 -2.56 -12.33 -20.15
C ASN A 112 -2.15 -11.38 -21.28
#